data_AF-X0ZPV9-F1
#
_entry.id   AF-X0ZPV9-F1
#
_cell.length_a   1.000
_cell.length_b   1.000
_cell.length_c   1.000
_cell.angle_alpha   90.00
_cell.angle_beta   90.00
_cell.angle_gamma   90.00
#
_symmetry.space_group_name_H-M   'P 1'
#
loop_
_entity.id
_entity.type
_entity.pdbx_description
1 polymer ?
#
loop_
_entity_poly.entity_id
_entity_poly.type
_entity_poly.pdbx_seq_one_letter_code
_entity_poly.pdbx_strand_id
1 'polypeptide(L)'
;MYRLDRELLGLEIESIQDLGVAVKLNTMIGDDLPFAELRKDFDAIFIATGLGEGRSLGIPGADLDGVLKAVDFLLNVNMGYKVELGKQVVVIGGGNVAVDVARMAVRQQQASGTPLTEIDRRLLETATGTGLEPDQDESLHAAIDAARTALRLGVADVHMIALESWDELPATELEIRESLEEGIAIHAGYGPQQIMGVEGHVVGLMTQDVT
;
A
#
# COMPACT_ATOMS: atom_id res chain seq x y z
N MET A 1 -1.92 0.46 -11.89
CA MET A 1 -2.93 1.09 -11.03
C MET A 1 -4.28 0.52 -11.41
N TYR A 2 -5.04 -0.06 -10.48
CA TYR A 2 -6.27 -0.80 -10.78
C TYR A 2 -7.52 0.09 -10.93
N ARG A 3 -7.39 1.38 -10.61
CA ARG A 3 -8.55 2.28 -10.50
C ARG A 3 -9.05 2.84 -11.83
N LEU A 4 -8.18 3.01 -12.83
CA LEU A 4 -8.56 3.58 -14.12
C LEU A 4 -7.77 2.96 -15.27
N ASP A 5 -8.49 2.68 -16.35
CA ASP A 5 -7.95 2.21 -17.61
C ASP A 5 -7.09 3.31 -18.27
N ARG A 6 -5.87 2.95 -18.66
CA ARG A 6 -4.93 3.85 -19.33
C ARG A 6 -5.47 4.32 -20.69
N GLU A 7 -6.21 3.46 -21.40
CA GLU A 7 -6.81 3.80 -22.69
C GLU A 7 -7.93 4.82 -22.51
N LEU A 8 -8.82 4.61 -21.54
CA LEU A 8 -9.89 5.54 -21.24
C LEU A 8 -9.35 6.92 -20.81
N LEU A 9 -8.34 6.95 -19.95
CA LEU A 9 -7.65 8.18 -19.57
C LEU A 9 -7.06 8.92 -20.79
N GLY A 10 -6.50 8.17 -21.75
CA GLY A 10 -5.99 8.72 -22.99
C GLY A 10 -7.07 9.45 -23.79
N LEU A 11 -8.24 8.82 -23.93
CA LEU A 11 -9.40 9.40 -24.64
C LEU A 11 -9.94 10.67 -23.95
N GLU A 12 -9.97 10.69 -22.62
CA GLU A 12 -10.38 11.88 -21.86
C GLU A 12 -9.38 13.04 -22.04
N ILE A 13 -8.08 12.74 -22.00
CA ILE A 13 -7.02 13.73 -22.22
C ILE A 13 -7.07 14.28 -23.66
N GLU A 14 -7.31 13.44 -24.66
CA GLU A 14 -7.47 13.84 -26.07
C GLU A 14 -8.69 14.76 -26.23
N SER A 15 -9.82 14.39 -25.62
CA SER A 15 -11.04 15.21 -25.63
C SER A 15 -10.81 16.62 -25.07
N ILE A 16 -9.96 16.77 -24.05
CA ILE A 16 -9.60 18.09 -23.50
C ILE A 16 -8.69 18.87 -24.46
N GLN A 17 -7.75 18.20 -25.14
CA GLN A 17 -6.87 18.84 -26.12
C GLN A 17 -7.64 19.33 -27.36
N ASP A 18 -8.64 18.56 -27.80
CA ASP A 18 -9.50 18.91 -28.94
C ASP A 18 -10.31 20.20 -28.70
N LEU A 19 -10.52 20.59 -27.44
CA LEU A 19 -11.11 21.89 -27.07
C LEU A 19 -10.14 23.07 -27.23
N GLY A 20 -8.89 22.82 -27.66
CA GLY A 20 -7.86 23.83 -27.86
C GLY A 20 -6.95 24.04 -26.64
N VAL A 21 -6.97 23.15 -25.66
CA VAL A 21 -6.12 23.25 -24.46
C VAL A 21 -4.68 22.84 -24.82
N ALA A 22 -3.74 23.77 -24.64
CA ALA A 22 -2.32 23.48 -24.82
C ALA A 22 -1.73 22.83 -23.55
N VAL A 23 -1.21 21.60 -23.69
CA VAL A 23 -0.60 20.85 -22.58
C VAL A 23 0.92 20.88 -22.69
N LYS A 24 1.60 21.31 -21.63
CA LYS A 24 3.06 21.22 -21.48
C LYS A 24 3.41 20.30 -20.32
N LEU A 25 4.01 19.16 -20.64
CA LEU A 25 4.48 18.17 -19.67
C LEU A 25 5.93 18.44 -19.27
N ASN A 26 6.41 17.79 -18.20
CA ASN A 26 7.80 17.89 -17.73
C ASN A 26 8.25 19.35 -17.51
N THR A 27 7.36 20.18 -16.97
CA THR A 27 7.64 21.59 -16.68
C THR A 27 7.25 21.88 -15.24
N MET A 28 8.25 22.05 -14.37
CA MET A 28 8.04 22.37 -12.96
C MET A 28 7.90 23.90 -12.78
N ILE A 29 6.76 24.33 -12.24
CA ILE A 29 6.54 25.74 -11.92
C ILE A 29 7.35 26.14 -10.69
N GLY A 30 8.15 27.19 -10.82
CA GLY A 30 9.10 27.64 -9.79
C GLY A 30 10.55 27.42 -10.22
N ASP A 31 10.87 26.23 -10.73
CA ASP A 31 12.22 25.86 -11.15
C ASP A 31 12.44 26.06 -12.66
N ASP A 32 11.65 25.37 -13.50
CA ASP A 32 11.77 25.47 -14.96
C ASP A 32 11.07 26.72 -15.51
N LEU A 33 9.96 27.11 -14.88
CA LEU A 33 9.17 28.29 -15.27
C LEU A 33 8.84 29.13 -14.04
N PRO A 34 9.46 30.32 -13.88
CA PRO A 34 9.18 31.18 -12.75
C PRO A 34 7.72 31.64 -12.73
N PHE A 35 7.09 31.57 -11.55
CA PHE A 35 5.67 31.97 -11.40
C PHE A 35 5.39 33.43 -11.79
N ALA A 36 6.39 34.30 -11.70
CA ALA A 36 6.28 35.70 -12.12
C ALA A 36 6.09 35.88 -13.63
N GLU A 37 6.59 34.95 -14.45
CA GLU A 37 6.39 34.97 -15.90
C GLU A 37 4.95 34.60 -16.25
N LEU A 38 4.40 33.57 -15.59
CA LEU A 38 2.99 33.18 -15.74
C LEU A 38 2.03 34.36 -15.47
N ARG A 39 2.32 35.18 -14.46
CA ARG A 39 1.49 36.36 -14.15
C ARG A 39 1.56 37.46 -15.19
N LYS A 40 2.61 37.50 -16.02
CA LYS A 40 2.74 38.49 -17.12
C LYS A 40 2.02 38.01 -18.37
N ASP A 41 2.08 36.71 -18.63
CA ASP A 41 1.63 36.12 -19.90
C ASP A 41 0.15 35.71 -19.87
N PHE A 42 -0.46 35.56 -18.69
CA PHE A 42 -1.84 35.11 -18.54
C PHE A 42 -2.68 36.03 -17.65
N ASP A 43 -3.94 36.26 -18.07
CA ASP A 43 -4.91 37.10 -17.33
C ASP A 43 -5.42 36.44 -16.04
N ALA A 44 -5.41 35.10 -15.98
CA ALA A 44 -5.84 34.32 -14.83
C ALA A 44 -5.00 33.05 -14.69
N ILE A 45 -4.79 32.62 -13.44
CA ILE A 45 -4.03 31.42 -13.11
C ILE A 45 -4.88 30.55 -12.18
N PHE A 46 -5.10 29.30 -12.57
CA PHE A 46 -5.72 28.28 -11.75
C PHE A 46 -4.66 27.29 -11.26
N ILE A 47 -4.55 27.11 -9.95
CA ILE A 47 -3.55 26.23 -9.33
C ILE A 47 -4.24 24.92 -8.91
N ALA A 48 -3.95 23.85 -9.64
CA ALA A 48 -4.46 22.50 -9.39
C ALA A 48 -3.33 21.46 -9.30
N THR A 49 -2.27 21.80 -8.58
CA THR A 49 -1.06 20.95 -8.44
C THR A 49 -1.29 19.72 -7.54
N GLY A 50 -2.43 19.64 -6.86
CA GLY A 50 -2.71 18.60 -5.87
C GLY A 50 -1.75 18.65 -4.66
N LEU A 51 -1.72 17.55 -3.90
CA LEU A 51 -0.79 17.34 -2.77
C LEU A 51 0.15 16.18 -3.14
N GLY A 52 1.39 16.51 -3.49
CA GLY A 52 2.36 15.52 -3.99
C GLY A 52 3.24 14.87 -2.92
N GLU A 53 3.32 15.45 -1.72
CA GLU A 53 4.23 14.97 -0.67
C GLU A 53 3.51 14.14 0.40
N GLY A 54 4.14 13.02 0.76
CA GLY A 54 3.71 12.17 1.86
C GLY A 54 4.17 12.72 3.20
N ARG A 55 3.34 12.56 4.23
CA ARG A 55 3.69 12.92 5.60
C ARG A 55 4.54 11.83 6.24
N SER A 56 5.62 12.21 6.92
CA SER A 56 6.34 11.31 7.82
C SER A 56 5.63 11.24 9.18
N LEU A 57 5.78 10.11 9.87
CA LEU A 57 5.30 9.97 11.25
C LEU A 57 6.31 10.59 12.21
N GLY A 58 5.84 11.38 13.17
CA GLY A 58 6.65 11.96 14.23
C GLY A 58 6.91 10.98 15.39
N ILE A 59 7.20 9.71 15.08
CA ILE A 59 7.38 8.63 16.08
C ILE A 59 8.79 8.06 16.01
N PRO A 60 9.30 7.46 17.10
CA PRO A 60 10.61 6.80 17.07
C PRO A 60 10.64 5.68 16.02
N GLY A 61 11.74 5.63 15.26
CA GLY A 61 11.97 4.62 14.23
C GLY A 61 11.34 4.92 12.86
N ALA A 62 10.72 6.09 12.66
CA ALA A 62 10.12 6.47 11.37
C ALA A 62 11.12 6.60 10.20
N ASP A 63 12.41 6.75 10.49
CA ASP A 63 13.48 6.87 9.49
C ASP A 63 14.28 5.55 9.32
N LEU A 64 13.81 4.44 9.88
CA LEU A 64 14.46 3.13 9.72
C LEU A 64 14.33 2.63 8.27
N ASP A 65 15.32 1.85 7.83
CA ASP A 65 15.24 1.21 6.52
C ASP A 65 14.06 0.22 6.47
N GLY A 66 13.36 0.18 5.34
CA GLY A 66 12.10 -0.53 5.16
C GLY A 66 10.84 0.24 5.58
N VAL A 67 10.96 1.45 6.14
CA VAL A 67 9.81 2.35 6.34
C VAL A 67 9.59 3.18 5.08
N LEU A 68 8.49 2.92 4.37
CA LEU A 68 8.17 3.58 3.11
C LEU A 68 7.02 4.57 3.27
N LYS A 69 7.13 5.75 2.63
CA LYS A 69 5.99 6.65 2.50
C LYS A 69 5.01 6.07 1.47
N ALA A 70 3.72 6.12 1.80
CA ALA A 70 2.66 5.60 0.94
C ALA A 70 2.69 6.18 -0.48
N VAL A 71 2.88 7.50 -0.62
CA VAL A 71 2.91 8.15 -1.94
C VAL A 71 4.12 7.71 -2.76
N ASP A 72 5.29 7.55 -2.15
CA ASP A 72 6.51 7.13 -2.83
C ASP A 72 6.39 5.67 -3.27
N PHE A 73 5.80 4.82 -2.42
CA PHE A 73 5.48 3.44 -2.78
C PHE A 73 4.55 3.38 -4.00
N LEU A 74 3.41 4.06 -3.94
CA LEU A 74 2.43 4.05 -5.03
C LEU A 74 3.00 4.62 -6.33
N LEU A 75 3.75 5.73 -6.25
CA LEU A 75 4.40 6.36 -7.39
C LEU A 75 5.40 5.40 -8.04
N ASN A 76 6.28 4.78 -7.24
CA ASN A 76 7.28 3.86 -7.74
C ASN A 76 6.65 2.66 -8.46
N VAL A 77 5.66 2.03 -7.83
CA VAL A 77 4.95 0.91 -8.46
C VAL A 77 4.21 1.35 -9.72
N ASN A 78 3.61 2.54 -9.74
CA ASN A 78 2.89 3.06 -10.91
C ASN A 78 3.82 3.43 -12.08
N MET A 79 5.07 3.81 -11.79
CA MET A 79 6.12 4.03 -12.78
C MET A 79 6.78 2.73 -13.27
N GLY A 80 6.37 1.58 -12.73
CA GLY A 80 6.92 0.27 -13.08
C GLY A 80 8.23 -0.06 -12.36
N TYR A 81 8.63 0.73 -11.36
CA TYR A 81 9.77 0.38 -10.52
C TYR A 81 9.41 -0.79 -9.62
N LYS A 82 10.37 -1.70 -9.44
CA LYS A 82 10.25 -2.80 -8.48
C LYS A 82 10.49 -2.25 -7.08
N VAL A 83 9.49 -2.40 -6.21
CA VAL A 83 9.64 -2.12 -4.78
C VAL A 83 9.77 -3.45 -4.05
N GLU A 84 10.87 -3.63 -3.33
CA GLU A 84 11.10 -4.84 -2.55
C GLU A 84 10.32 -4.74 -1.23
N LEU A 85 9.44 -5.71 -1.01
CA LEU A 85 8.64 -5.82 0.20
C LEU A 85 9.07 -7.07 0.99
N GLY A 86 9.00 -6.97 2.32
CA GLY A 86 9.17 -8.12 3.20
C GLY A 86 7.95 -9.04 3.17
N LYS A 87 8.01 -10.16 3.92
CA LYS A 87 6.88 -11.10 4.01
C LYS A 87 5.69 -10.53 4.78
N GLN A 88 5.95 -9.62 5.71
CA GLN A 88 4.94 -8.97 6.52
C GLN A 88 5.00 -7.48 6.24
N VAL A 89 3.84 -6.89 5.95
CA VAL A 89 3.70 -5.47 5.62
C VAL A 89 2.67 -4.87 6.55
N VAL A 90 3.02 -3.77 7.21
CA VAL A 90 2.08 -2.99 8.02
C VAL A 90 1.86 -1.65 7.35
N VAL A 91 0.60 -1.37 7.01
CA VAL A 91 0.14 -0.11 6.45
C VAL A 91 -0.46 0.73 7.57
N ILE A 92 -0.02 1.97 7.70
CA ILE A 92 -0.49 2.89 8.73
C ILE A 92 -1.43 3.90 8.08
N GLY A 93 -2.71 3.85 8.47
CA GLY A 93 -3.78 4.75 8.03
C GLY A 93 -5.06 4.00 7.66
N GLY A 94 -6.23 4.66 7.78
CA GLY A 94 -7.54 4.09 7.46
C GLY A 94 -8.20 4.61 6.18
N GLY A 95 -7.52 5.49 5.42
CA GLY A 95 -8.11 6.14 4.23
C GLY A 95 -7.82 5.43 2.90
N ASN A 96 -8.35 5.99 1.81
CA ASN A 96 -8.24 5.43 0.46
C ASN A 96 -6.80 5.15 0.01
N VAL A 97 -5.84 5.97 0.44
CA VAL A 97 -4.41 5.75 0.14
C VAL A 97 -3.88 4.51 0.84
N ALA A 98 -4.27 4.27 2.10
CA ALA A 98 -3.86 3.10 2.84
C ALA A 98 -4.43 1.81 2.23
N VAL A 99 -5.69 1.84 1.81
CA VAL A 99 -6.31 0.73 1.07
C VAL A 99 -5.56 0.43 -0.24
N ASP A 100 -5.26 1.47 -1.03
CA ASP A 100 -4.49 1.29 -2.27
C ASP A 100 -3.12 0.67 -2.02
N VAL A 101 -2.40 1.16 -1.00
CA VAL A 101 -1.09 0.62 -0.62
C VAL A 101 -1.22 -0.85 -0.20
N ALA A 102 -2.18 -1.17 0.66
CA ALA A 102 -2.37 -2.53 1.18
C ALA A 102 -2.67 -3.52 0.04
N ARG A 103 -3.63 -3.19 -0.84
CA ARG A 103 -3.99 -4.03 -1.99
C ARG A 103 -2.86 -4.14 -3.01
N MET A 104 -2.11 -3.06 -3.23
CA MET A 104 -0.92 -3.11 -4.11
C MET A 104 0.22 -3.93 -3.51
N ALA A 105 0.41 -3.92 -2.19
CA ALA A 105 1.40 -4.74 -1.51
C ALA A 105 1.11 -6.24 -1.68
N VAL A 106 -0.15 -6.65 -1.50
CA VAL A 106 -0.60 -8.04 -1.77
C VAL A 106 -0.22 -8.48 -3.19
N ARG A 107 -0.43 -7.60 -4.18
CA ARG A 107 -0.25 -7.92 -5.61
C ARG A 107 1.21 -7.91 -6.07
N GLN A 108 2.06 -7.02 -5.54
CA GLN A 108 3.49 -6.94 -5.93
C GLN A 108 4.26 -8.22 -5.61
N GLN A 109 3.87 -8.94 -4.56
CA GLN A 109 4.56 -10.17 -4.16
C GLN A 109 4.11 -11.37 -4.99
N GLN A 110 2.84 -11.41 -5.41
CA GLN A 110 2.35 -12.42 -6.36
C GLN A 110 3.08 -12.34 -7.72
N ALA A 111 3.56 -11.16 -8.11
CA ALA A 111 4.36 -10.98 -9.32
C ALA A 111 5.87 -11.33 -9.13
N SER A 112 6.36 -11.43 -7.90
CA SER A 112 7.81 -11.47 -7.61
C SER A 112 8.42 -12.86 -7.37
N GLY A 113 7.63 -13.93 -7.21
CA GLY A 113 8.10 -15.32 -7.31
C GLY A 113 9.34 -15.70 -6.47
N THR A 114 9.56 -15.09 -5.31
CA THR A 114 10.77 -15.34 -4.50
C THR A 114 10.70 -16.74 -3.85
N PRO A 115 11.72 -17.60 -4.01
CA PRO A 115 11.75 -18.90 -3.34
C PRO A 115 11.77 -18.75 -1.81
N LEU A 116 11.04 -19.63 -1.11
CA LEU A 116 11.04 -19.70 0.36
C LEU A 116 12.48 -19.85 0.89
N THR A 117 12.82 -19.06 1.91
CA THR A 117 14.12 -19.17 2.61
C THR A 117 14.12 -20.40 3.53
N GLU A 118 15.32 -20.85 3.93
CA GLU A 118 15.48 -22.04 4.78
C GLU A 118 14.84 -21.88 6.17
N ILE A 119 14.75 -20.65 6.67
CA ILE A 119 14.03 -20.30 7.90
C ILE A 119 12.51 -20.47 7.70
N ASP A 120 11.98 -20.07 6.54
CA ASP A 120 10.55 -20.22 6.22
C ASP A 120 10.15 -21.68 6.10
N ARG A 121 11.03 -22.51 5.52
CA ARG A 121 10.80 -23.96 5.41
C ARG A 121 10.66 -24.58 6.79
N ARG A 122 11.51 -24.17 7.73
CA ARG A 122 11.52 -24.68 9.11
C ARG A 122 10.33 -24.19 9.93
N LEU A 123 9.88 -22.95 9.74
CA LEU A 123 8.67 -22.40 10.36
C LEU A 123 7.40 -23.08 9.83
N LEU A 124 7.34 -23.38 8.53
CA LEU A 124 6.29 -24.20 7.93
C LEU A 124 6.28 -25.60 8.53
N GLU A 125 7.44 -26.25 8.65
CA GLU A 125 7.55 -27.58 9.27
C GLU A 125 7.09 -27.58 10.74
N THR A 126 7.40 -26.53 11.50
CA THR A 126 6.95 -26.39 12.91
C THR A 126 5.48 -26.04 13.05
N ALA A 127 4.91 -25.25 12.13
CA ALA A 127 3.46 -25.03 12.06
C ALA A 127 2.69 -26.31 11.68
N THR A 128 3.37 -27.32 11.14
CA THR A 128 2.76 -28.58 10.66
C THR A 128 2.93 -29.79 11.60
N GLY A 129 3.55 -29.68 12.78
CA GLY A 129 3.60 -30.77 13.76
C GLY A 129 3.17 -30.28 15.15
N THR A 130 2.21 -30.87 15.87
CA THR A 130 1.59 -32.22 15.84
C THR A 130 0.22 -32.20 16.52
N GLY A 131 -0.75 -33.00 16.07
CA GLY A 131 -1.71 -33.62 17.00
C GLY A 131 -3.21 -33.63 16.69
N LEU A 132 -3.68 -33.54 15.43
CA LEU A 132 -5.10 -33.75 15.13
C LEU A 132 -5.32 -35.05 14.36
N GLU A 133 -6.13 -35.93 14.96
CA GLU A 133 -6.61 -37.20 14.40
C GLU A 133 -7.34 -36.97 13.06
N PRO A 134 -7.35 -37.94 12.11
CA PRO A 134 -7.68 -37.71 10.69
C PRO A 134 -9.17 -37.45 10.35
N ASP A 135 -10.01 -37.05 11.29
CA ASP A 135 -11.48 -37.04 11.08
C ASP A 135 -12.18 -35.71 11.42
N GLN A 136 -11.57 -34.58 11.09
CA GLN A 136 -12.25 -33.28 11.24
C GLN A 136 -12.16 -32.42 9.97
N ASP A 137 -13.32 -32.33 9.33
CA ASP A 137 -13.80 -31.31 8.39
C ASP A 137 -13.02 -31.12 7.08
N GLU A 138 -13.62 -31.52 5.95
CA GLU A 138 -13.14 -31.25 4.58
C GLU A 138 -12.89 -29.74 4.36
N SER A 139 -13.64 -28.88 5.05
CA SER A 139 -13.47 -27.42 5.02
C SER A 139 -12.15 -26.95 5.65
N LEU A 140 -11.65 -27.66 6.67
CA LEU A 140 -10.38 -27.38 7.33
C LEU A 140 -9.20 -27.79 6.44
N HIS A 141 -9.32 -28.88 5.69
CA HIS A 141 -8.32 -29.29 4.70
C HIS A 141 -8.21 -28.28 3.55
N ALA A 142 -9.34 -27.79 3.04
CA ALA A 142 -9.36 -26.75 2.02
C ALA A 142 -8.75 -25.42 2.52
N ALA A 143 -9.03 -25.02 3.76
CA ALA A 143 -8.45 -23.83 4.37
C ALA A 143 -6.93 -23.96 4.61
N ILE A 144 -6.47 -25.14 5.05
CA ILE A 144 -5.04 -25.43 5.22
C ILE A 144 -4.34 -25.47 3.87
N ASP A 145 -4.93 -26.07 2.84
CA ASP A 145 -4.34 -26.09 1.49
C ASP A 145 -4.37 -24.70 0.83
N ALA A 146 -5.37 -23.87 1.11
CA ALA A 146 -5.40 -22.47 0.71
C ALA A 146 -4.30 -21.66 1.42
N ALA A 147 -4.14 -21.82 2.75
CA ALA A 147 -3.08 -21.17 3.52
C ALA A 147 -1.68 -21.65 3.08
N ARG A 148 -1.52 -22.95 2.81
CA ARG A 148 -0.28 -23.55 2.30
C ARG A 148 0.04 -23.06 0.90
N THR A 149 -0.98 -22.86 0.06
CA THR A 149 -0.84 -22.27 -1.27
C THR A 149 -0.49 -20.78 -1.16
N ALA A 150 -1.13 -20.01 -0.27
CA ALA A 150 -0.83 -18.60 -0.02
C ALA A 150 0.61 -18.39 0.47
N LEU A 151 1.08 -19.23 1.41
CA LEU A 151 2.48 -19.25 1.87
C LEU A 151 3.46 -19.60 0.74
N ARG A 152 3.06 -20.53 -0.13
CA ARG A 152 3.87 -20.99 -1.27
C ARG A 152 3.86 -20.02 -2.45
N LEU A 153 2.81 -19.20 -2.56
CA LEU A 153 2.66 -18.09 -3.51
C LEU A 153 3.30 -16.79 -2.98
N GLY A 154 3.80 -16.77 -1.74
CA GLY A 154 4.43 -15.60 -1.16
C GLY A 154 3.47 -14.45 -0.88
N VAL A 155 2.20 -14.73 -0.55
CA VAL A 155 1.23 -13.70 -0.17
C VAL A 155 1.82 -12.89 0.99
N ALA A 156 1.93 -11.58 0.80
CA ALA A 156 2.30 -10.67 1.87
C ALA A 156 1.25 -10.79 2.98
N ASP A 157 1.68 -11.05 4.20
CA ASP A 157 0.85 -10.93 5.38
C ASP A 157 0.67 -9.43 5.63
N VAL A 158 -0.40 -8.86 5.05
CA VAL A 158 -0.65 -7.42 5.04
C VAL A 158 -1.64 -7.07 6.14
N HIS A 159 -1.19 -6.20 7.03
CA HIS A 159 -2.00 -5.59 8.05
C HIS A 159 -2.17 -4.11 7.78
N MET A 160 -3.36 -3.59 8.02
CA MET A 160 -3.64 -2.16 8.07
C MET A 160 -4.00 -1.79 9.50
N ILE A 161 -3.42 -0.71 10.01
CA ILE A 161 -3.83 -0.12 11.30
C ILE A 161 -4.46 1.26 11.04
N ALA A 162 -5.51 1.58 11.79
CA ALA A 162 -6.19 2.87 11.70
C ALA A 162 -6.53 3.39 13.09
N LEU A 163 -6.39 4.71 13.27
CA LEU A 163 -6.75 5.38 14.53
C LEU A 163 -8.27 5.39 14.73
N GLU A 164 -9.00 5.49 13.62
CA GLU A 164 -10.44 5.54 13.57
C GLU A 164 -11.05 4.19 13.97
N SER A 165 -12.23 4.25 14.60
CA SER A 165 -13.06 3.06 14.82
C SER A 165 -13.61 2.55 13.48
N TRP A 166 -14.16 1.32 13.47
CA TRP A 166 -14.73 0.72 12.24
C TRP A 166 -15.79 1.61 11.56
N ASP A 167 -16.61 2.30 12.35
CA ASP A 167 -17.69 3.16 11.86
C ASP A 167 -17.18 4.53 11.38
N GLU A 168 -15.92 4.86 11.63
CA GLU A 168 -15.29 6.14 11.33
C GLU A 168 -14.15 6.03 10.32
N LEU A 169 -13.88 4.82 9.80
CA LEU A 169 -12.83 4.60 8.80
C LEU A 169 -13.04 5.54 7.59
N PRO A 170 -12.02 6.33 7.19
CA PRO A 170 -12.17 7.26 6.07
C PRO A 170 -12.34 6.57 4.71
N ALA A 171 -11.89 5.32 4.58
CA ALA A 171 -12.10 4.51 3.39
C ALA A 171 -13.57 4.12 3.21
N THR A 172 -14.01 3.93 1.97
CA THR A 172 -15.39 3.54 1.70
C THR A 172 -15.66 2.09 2.14
N GLU A 173 -16.90 1.77 2.53
CA GLU A 173 -17.28 0.41 2.94
C GLU A 173 -16.95 -0.65 1.87
N LEU A 174 -17.11 -0.30 0.59
CA LEU A 174 -16.77 -1.17 -0.53
C LEU A 174 -15.27 -1.49 -0.55
N GLU A 175 -14.42 -0.47 -0.40
CA GLU A 175 -12.97 -0.62 -0.37
C GLU A 175 -12.49 -1.43 0.83
N ILE A 176 -13.11 -1.23 1.99
CA ILE A 176 -12.84 -2.02 3.20
C ILE A 176 -13.19 -3.49 2.94
N ARG A 177 -14.38 -3.75 2.39
CA ARG A 177 -14.83 -5.12 2.08
C ARG A 177 -13.91 -5.81 1.08
N GLU A 178 -13.58 -5.16 -0.02
CA GLU A 178 -12.66 -5.69 -1.03
C GLU A 178 -11.27 -5.98 -0.43
N SER A 179 -10.81 -5.14 0.50
CA SER A 179 -9.53 -5.37 1.19
C SER A 179 -9.57 -6.63 2.05
N LEU A 180 -10.65 -6.82 2.81
CA LEU A 180 -10.85 -8.02 3.62
C LEU A 180 -10.96 -9.28 2.74
N GLU A 181 -11.64 -9.20 1.60
CA GLU A 181 -11.74 -10.28 0.61
C GLU A 181 -10.38 -10.63 -0.02
N GLU A 182 -9.49 -9.65 -0.18
CA GLU A 182 -8.09 -9.85 -0.61
C GLU A 182 -7.18 -10.39 0.52
N GLY A 183 -7.71 -10.60 1.72
CA GLY A 183 -6.99 -11.16 2.86
C GLY A 183 -6.20 -10.14 3.69
N ILE A 184 -6.46 -8.85 3.53
CA ILE A 184 -5.83 -7.79 4.33
C ILE A 184 -6.51 -7.73 5.70
N ALA A 185 -5.73 -7.85 6.77
CA ALA A 185 -6.22 -7.72 8.13
C ALA A 185 -6.28 -6.24 8.54
N ILE A 186 -7.43 -5.76 9.03
CA ILE A 186 -7.63 -4.36 9.43
C ILE A 186 -7.81 -4.27 10.95
N HIS A 187 -6.98 -3.45 11.59
CA HIS A 187 -6.99 -3.16 13.03
C HIS A 187 -7.41 -1.70 13.25
N ALA A 188 -8.72 -1.48 13.36
CA ALA A 188 -9.30 -0.19 13.70
C ALA A 188 -9.15 0.12 15.20
N GLY A 189 -9.07 1.41 15.57
CA GLY A 189 -8.84 1.85 16.95
C GLY A 189 -7.41 1.69 17.46
N TYR A 190 -6.43 1.51 16.57
CA TYR A 190 -5.01 1.36 16.94
C TYR A 190 -4.12 2.42 16.28
N GLY A 191 -3.34 3.11 17.10
CA GLY A 191 -2.34 4.08 16.65
C GLY A 191 -0.91 3.54 16.68
N PRO A 192 -0.03 4.04 15.81
CA PRO A 192 1.40 3.70 15.87
C PRO A 192 2.06 4.43 17.06
N GLN A 193 2.74 3.67 17.92
CA GLN A 193 3.50 4.22 19.04
C GLN A 193 5.00 4.33 18.72
N GLN A 194 5.57 3.26 18.16
CA GLN A 194 6.99 3.18 17.83
C GLN A 194 7.23 2.15 16.73
N ILE A 195 8.09 2.49 15.77
CA ILE A 195 8.63 1.52 14.82
C ILE A 195 9.90 0.91 15.43
N MET A 196 9.92 -0.40 15.54
CA MET A 196 11.02 -1.15 16.12
C MET A 196 12.04 -1.50 15.04
N GLY A 197 13.32 -1.39 15.36
CA GLY A 197 14.39 -1.73 14.43
C GLY A 197 15.55 -2.49 15.06
N VAL A 198 16.22 -3.28 14.22
CA VAL A 198 17.46 -4.00 14.54
C VAL A 198 18.46 -3.66 13.44
N GLU A 199 19.66 -3.25 13.81
CA GLU A 199 20.72 -2.88 12.84
C GLU A 199 20.26 -1.87 11.77
N GLY A 200 19.42 -0.91 12.15
CA GLY A 200 18.92 0.14 11.26
C GLY A 200 17.75 -0.26 10.36
N HIS A 201 17.31 -1.52 10.39
CA HIS A 201 16.18 -2.01 9.59
C HIS A 201 14.94 -2.22 10.46
N VAL A 202 13.76 -1.95 9.90
CA VAL A 202 12.48 -2.20 10.57
C VAL A 202 12.25 -3.69 10.81
N VAL A 203 11.79 -4.04 12.01
CA VAL A 203 11.42 -5.42 12.38
C VAL A 203 10.01 -5.52 12.95
N GLY A 204 9.33 -4.40 13.20
CA GLY A 204 7.95 -4.42 13.66
C GLY A 204 7.40 -3.05 14.04
N LEU A 205 6.12 -3.03 14.40
CA LEU A 205 5.40 -1.85 14.84
C LEU A 205 4.80 -2.11 16.22
N MET A 206 5.11 -1.25 17.18
CA MET A 206 4.39 -1.18 18.45
C MET A 206 3.19 -0.26 18.29
N THR A 207 2.02 -0.76 18.63
CA THR A 207 0.75 -0.02 18.57
C THR A 207 0.22 0.26 19.97
N GLN A 208 -0.66 1.25 20.06
CA GLN A 208 -1.43 1.58 21.25
C GLN A 208 -2.91 1.60 20.88
N ASP A 209 -3.75 1.10 21.78
CA ASP A 209 -5.20 1.28 21.68
C ASP A 209 -5.52 2.76 21.88
N VAL A 210 -6.37 3.30 21.02
CA VAL A 210 -6.81 4.71 21.06
C VAL A 210 -8.31 4.85 21.34
N THR A 211 -8.97 3.73 21.67
CA THR A 211 -10.40 3.64 22.01
C THR A 211 -10.67 3.92 23.48
#